data_AF-A0A8S9P8X0-F1
#
_entry.id   AF-A0A8S9P8X0-F1
#
_cell.length_a   1.000
_cell.length_b   1.000
_cell.length_c   1.000
_cell.angle_alpha   90.00
_cell.angle_beta   90.00
_cell.angle_gamma   90.00
#
_symmetry.space_group_name_H-M   'P 1'
#
loop_
_entity.id
_entity.type
_entity.pdbx_description
1 polymer ?
#
loop_
_entity_poly.entity_id
_entity_poly.type
_entity_poly.pdbx_seq_one_letter_code
_entity_poly.pdbx_strand_id
1 'polypeptide(L)' 'MGNCAWSEAFPMGRCRYLRFEGSDHRPLMSYFNSERTKKKGMFRFNRALTEQEEVTRLVEASWNSSLLDTMKKQILLE' A
#
# COMPACT_ATOMS: atom_id res chain seq x y z
N MET A 1 -8.61 -12.65 1.91
CA MET A 1 -8.66 -11.96 0.60
C MET A 1 -9.49 -10.70 0.74
N GLY A 2 -8.96 -9.53 0.39
CA GLY A 2 -9.74 -8.29 0.32
C GLY A 2 -9.71 -7.77 -1.10
N ASN A 3 -10.77 -7.10 -1.55
CA ASN A 3 -10.82 -6.47 -2.86
C ASN A 3 -9.79 -5.31 -2.91
N CYS A 4 -8.66 -5.53 -3.58
CA CYS A 4 -7.61 -4.52 -3.72
C CYS A 4 -8.11 -3.29 -4.49
N ALA A 5 -8.91 -3.50 -5.54
CA ALA A 5 -9.48 -2.41 -6.34
C ALA A 5 -10.34 -1.46 -5.51
N TRP A 6 -11.11 -2.00 -4.54
CA TRP A 6 -11.86 -1.16 -3.59
C TRP A 6 -10.93 -0.28 -2.73
N SER A 7 -9.81 -0.84 -2.28
CA SER A 7 -8.87 -0.10 -1.44
C SER A 7 -8.06 0.95 -2.22
N GLU A 8 -7.89 0.72 -3.52
CA GLU A 8 -7.24 1.66 -4.44
C GLU A 8 -8.19 2.80 -4.82
N ALA A 9 -9.45 2.51 -5.16
CA ALA A 9 -10.47 3.50 -5.47
C ALA A 9 -10.86 4.35 -4.23
N PHE A 10 -10.89 3.73 -3.05
CA PHE A 10 -11.25 4.37 -1.79
C PHE A 10 -10.15 4.17 -0.74
N PRO A 11 -9.01 4.89 -0.84
CA PRO A 11 -7.87 4.73 0.06
C PRO A 11 -8.18 5.08 1.53
N MET A 12 -9.22 5.88 1.72
CA MET A 12 -9.77 6.28 3.03
C MET A 12 -10.92 5.37 3.48
N GLY A 13 -11.41 4.53 2.57
CA GLY A 13 -12.49 3.58 2.77
C GLY A 13 -12.03 2.40 3.61
N ARG A 14 -12.88 1.99 4.56
CA ARG A 14 -12.65 0.78 5.38
C ARG A 14 -13.89 -0.02 5.45
N CYS A 15 -13.76 -1.33 5.31
CA CYS A 15 -14.88 -2.24 5.42
C CYS A 15 -14.74 -3.12 6.66
N ARG A 16 -15.85 -3.30 7.38
CA ARG A 16 -15.97 -4.26 8.47
C ARG A 16 -17.10 -5.22 8.13
N TYR A 17 -16.75 -6.49 7.97
CA TYR A 17 -17.72 -7.57 7.84
C TYR A 17 -18.23 -7.91 9.23
N LEU A 18 -19.51 -7.63 9.49
CA LEU A 18 -20.14 -7.94 10.76
C LEU A 18 -20.44 -9.43 10.82
N ARG A 19 -20.25 -10.02 12.00
CA ARG A 19 -20.71 -11.38 12.25
C ARG A 19 -22.21 -11.30 12.56
N PHE A 20 -23.02 -11.92 11.73
CA PHE A 20 -24.43 -12.19 12.02
C PHE A 20 -24.54 -13.70 12.19
N GLU A 21 -25.04 -14.16 13.34
CA GLU A 21 -25.21 -15.60 13.60
C GLU A 21 -26.47 -16.08 12.88
N GLY A 22 -26.37 -17.20 12.15
CA GLY A 22 -27.49 -17.80 11.43
C GLY A 22 -27.57 -17.50 9.93
N SER A 23 -26.70 -16.65 9.38
CA SER A 23 -26.55 -16.46 7.93
C SER A 23 -25.08 -16.55 7.52
N ASP A 24 -24.83 -17.20 6.39
CA ASP A 24 -23.54 -17.22 5.69
C ASP A 24 -23.20 -15.86 5.03
N HIS A 25 -24.22 -15.04 4.76
CA HIS A 25 -24.06 -13.65 4.33
C HIS A 25 -23.71 -12.74 5.51
N ARG A 26 -22.57 -12.05 5.39
CA ARG A 26 -22.10 -11.09 6.39
C ARG A 26 -22.46 -9.67 5.99
N PRO A 27 -23.22 -8.91 6.80
CA PRO A 27 -23.44 -7.49 6.56
C PRO A 27 -22.11 -6.75 6.48
N LEU A 28 -21.97 -5.88 5.47
CA LEU A 28 -20.78 -5.08 5.25
C LEU A 28 -21.04 -3.64 5.67
N MET A 29 -20.22 -3.13 6.59
CA MET A 29 -20.23 -1.71 6.95
C MET A 29 -18.98 -1.03 6.41
N SER A 30 -19.17 0.03 5.63
CA SER A 30 -18.10 0.83 5.05
C SER A 30 -18.00 2.19 5.75
N TYR A 31 -16.78 2.57 6.13
CA TYR A 31 -16.46 3.85 6.75
C TYR A 31 -15.62 4.68 5.78
N PHE A 32 -15.94 5.97 5.68
CA PHE A 32 -15.17 6.95 4.91
C PHE A 32 -14.73 8.06 5.86
N ASN A 33 -13.45 8.06 6.21
CA ASN A 33 -12.89 9.04 7.13
C ASN A 33 -12.13 10.11 6.36
N SER A 34 -12.01 11.31 6.94
CA SER A 34 -11.12 12.37 6.44
C SER A 34 -9.64 11.97 6.49
N GLU A 35 -9.28 11.10 7.45
CA GLU A 35 -7.90 10.68 7.68
C GLU A 35 -7.73 9.15 7.74
N ARG A 36 -6.57 8.68 7.23
CA ARG A 36 -6.21 7.27 7.23
C ARG A 36 -5.42 6.96 8.49
N THR A 37 -6.03 6.28 9.46
CA THR A 37 -5.23 5.72 10.57
C THR A 37 -4.24 4.68 10.03
N LYS A 38 -2.95 4.96 10.21
CA LYS A 38 -1.85 4.08 9.82
C LYS A 38 -1.88 2.85 10.73
N LYS A 39 -1.97 1.65 10.15
CA LYS A 39 -1.83 0.40 10.91
C LYS A 39 -0.39 -0.09 10.79
N LYS A 40 0.29 -0.25 11.94
CA LYS A 40 1.64 -0.79 12.01
C LYS A 40 1.67 -2.20 11.38
N GLY A 41 2.69 -2.48 10.58
CA GLY A 41 2.91 -3.79 9.95
C GLY A 41 2.02 -4.12 8.74
N MET A 42 1.11 -3.23 8.34
CA MET A 42 0.31 -3.45 7.13
C MET A 42 0.87 -2.66 5.95
N PHE A 43 1.66 -3.32 5.13
CA PHE A 43 2.02 -2.81 3.81
C PHE A 43 0.97 -3.22 2.78
N ARG A 44 0.57 -2.27 1.92
CA ARG A 44 -0.28 -2.54 0.77
C ARG A 44 0.37 -1.89 -0.43
N PHE A 45 0.75 -2.72 -1.39
CA PHE A 45 1.26 -2.23 -2.66
C PHE A 45 0.17 -1.46 -3.40
N ASN A 46 0.51 -0.28 -3.91
CA ASN A 46 -0.38 0.51 -4.76
C ASN A 46 -0.12 0.12 -6.21
N ARG A 47 -1.09 -0.56 -6.86
CA ARG A 47 -0.93 -1.01 -8.24
C ARG A 47 -0.79 0.12 -9.25
N ALA A 48 -1.31 1.31 -8.96
CA ALA A 48 -1.12 2.47 -9.84
C ALA A 48 0.37 2.81 -10.08
N LEU A 49 1.26 2.39 -9.18
CA LEU A 49 2.70 2.58 -9.34
C LEU A 49 3.29 1.77 -10.51
N THR A 50 2.62 0.69 -10.96
CA THR A 50 3.12 -0.11 -12.10
C THR A 50 2.89 0.59 -13.44
N GLU A 51 1.99 1.57 -13.49
CA GLU A 51 1.68 2.34 -14.70
C GLU A 51 2.57 3.59 -14.83
N GLN A 52 3.35 3.90 -13.80
CA GLN A 52 4.25 5.05 -13.79
C GLN A 52 5.65 4.63 -14.24
N GLU A 53 6.02 5.02 -15.46
CA GLU A 53 7.32 4.71 -16.05
C GLU A 53 8.51 5.26 -15.23
N GLU A 54 8.32 6.38 -14.52
CA GLU A 54 9.31 6.89 -13.58
C GLU A 54 9.61 5.91 -12.44
N VAL A 55 8.58 5.24 -11.91
CA VAL A 55 8.73 4.25 -10.84
C VAL A 55 9.52 3.05 -11.35
N THR A 56 9.21 2.56 -12.54
CA THR A 56 9.95 1.46 -13.19
C THR A 56 11.43 1.83 -13.34
N ARG A 57 11.72 3.00 -13.92
CA ARG A 57 13.10 3.49 -14.10
C ARG A 57 13.84 3.63 -12.77
N LEU A 58 13.18 4.13 -11.73
CA LEU A 58 13.77 4.28 -10.39
C LEU A 58 14.10 2.92 -9.76
N VAL A 59 13.17 1.96 -9.87
CA VAL A 59 13.37 0.60 -9.36
C VAL A 59 14.54 -0.06 -10.10
N GLU A 60 14.58 0.02 -11.42
CA GLU A 60 15.67 -0.54 -12.24
C GLU A 60 17.02 0.10 -11.89
N ALA A 61 17.10 1.42 -11.82
CA ALA A 61 18.33 2.12 -11.48
C ALA A 61 18.82 1.77 -10.07
N SER A 62 17.90 1.64 -9.10
CA SER A 62 18.23 1.26 -7.73
C SER A 62 18.65 -0.21 -7.63
N TRP A 63 17.98 -1.10 -8.35
CA TRP A 63 18.25 -2.54 -8.32
C TRP A 63 19.61 -2.88 -8.92
N ASN A 64 20.01 -2.14 -9.97
CA ASN A 64 21.29 -2.32 -10.65
C ASN A 64 22.42 -1.46 -10.05
N SER A 65 22.15 -0.67 -9.01
CA SER A 65 23.17 0.12 -8.34
C SER A 65 24.15 -0.77 -7.56
N SER A 66 25.44 -0.46 -7.61
CA SER A 66 26.44 -1.22 -6.87
C SER A 66 26.33 -0.95 -5.36
N LEU A 67 26.64 -1.94 -4.53
CA LEU A 67 26.71 -1.77 -3.07
C LEU A 67 27.64 -0.60 -2.64
N LEU A 68 28.67 -0.30 -3.43
CA LEU A 68 29.61 0.80 -3.17
C LEU A 68 28.98 2.18 -3.36
N ASP A 69 28.02 2.33 -4.29
CA ASP A 69 27.32 3.59 -4.51
C ASP A 69 26.30 3.89 -3.41
N THR A 70 25.74 2.85 -2.80
CA THR A 70 24.86 2.96 -1.64
C THR A 70 25.62 3.45 -0.40
N MET A 71 26.86 3.00 -0.18
CA MET A 71 27.68 3.42 0.97
C MET A 71 28.21 4.86 0.86
N LYS A 72 28.50 5.37 -0.35
CA LYS A 72 28.97 6.75 -0.57
C LYS A 72 27.94 7.81 -0.17
N LYS A 73 26.64 7.53 -0.32
CA LYS A 73 25.58 8.46 0.08
C LYS A 73 25.50 8.67 1.60
N GLN A 74 25.92 7.68 2.38
CA GLN A 74 25.94 7.76 3.85
C GLN A 74 27.08 8.68 4.35
N ILE A 75 28.24 8.69 3.66
CA ILE A 75 29.45 9.40 4.10
C ILE A 75 29.43 10.90 3.73
N LEU A 76 28.65 11.30 2.73
CA LEU A 76 28.54 12.71 2.28
C LEU A 76 27.44 13.52 3.00
N LEU A 77 26.80 12.94 4.02
CA LEU A 77 25.78 13.59 4.85
C LEU A 77 26.23 13.82 6.31
N GLU A 78 27.51 13.56 6.62
CA GLU A 78 28.21 14.02 7.83
C GLU A 78 29.19 15.15 7.48
#